data_AF-A0A183JVM3-F1
#
_entry.id   AF-A0A183JVM3-F1
#
_cell.length_a   1.000
_cell.length_b   1.000
_cell.length_c   1.000
_cell.angle_alpha   90.00
_cell.angle_beta   90.00
_cell.angle_gamma   90.00
#
_symmetry.space_group_name_H-M   'P 1'
#
loop_
_entity.id
_entity.type
_entity.pdbx_description
1 polymer ?
#
loop_
_entity_poly.entity_id
_entity_poly.type
_entity_poly.pdbx_seq_one_letter_code
_entity_poly.pdbx_strand_id
1 'polypeptide(L)' 'MLAHKAEDEGIICVEGMLGGAVHIDYNCVPSVIYTHPECAWVGKTEEQCKAENIPY' A
#
# COMPACT_ATOMS: atom_id res chain seq x y z
N MET A 1 -5.61 -5.73 5.47
CA MET A 1 -5.21 -7.14 5.30
C MET A 1 -5.50 -7.51 3.85
N LEU A 2 -4.48 -7.60 3.00
CA LEU A 2 -4.59 -7.79 1.56
C LEU A 2 -3.54 -8.79 1.09
N ALA A 3 -3.83 -9.54 0.02
CA ALA A 3 -2.96 -10.62 -0.45
C ALA A 3 -1.60 -10.09 -0.95
N HIS A 4 -1.61 -9.11 -1.84
CA HIS A 4 -0.41 -8.49 -2.41
C HIS A 4 0.47 -7.79 -1.36
N LYS A 5 -0.14 -7.30 -0.27
CA LYS A 5 0.61 -6.76 0.88
C LYS A 5 1.45 -7.85 1.57
N ALA A 6 0.88 -9.03 1.75
CA ALA A 6 1.59 -10.16 2.37
C ALA A 6 2.64 -10.77 1.42
N GLU A 7 2.36 -10.75 0.12
CA GLU A 7 3.29 -11.19 -0.92
C GLU A 7 4.57 -10.35 -0.91
N ASP A 8 4.46 -9.02 -1.01
CA ASP A 8 5.61 -8.13 -1.00
C ASP A 8 6.37 -8.19 0.34
N GLU A 9 5.65 -8.28 1.46
CA GLU A 9 6.28 -8.51 2.77
C GLU A 9 7.09 -9.81 2.83
N GLY A 10 6.63 -10.86 2.15
CA GLY A 10 7.37 -12.11 2.02
C GLY A 10 8.66 -11.95 1.23
N ILE A 11 8.59 -11.23 0.09
CA ILE A 11 9.74 -10.96 -0.77
C ILE A 11 10.80 -10.15 -0.03
N ILE A 12 10.42 -9.01 0.55
CA ILE A 12 11.39 -8.15 1.26
C ILE A 12 11.97 -8.88 2.49
N CYS A 13 11.22 -9.77 3.13
CA CYS A 13 11.71 -10.56 4.25
C CYS A 13 12.86 -11.48 3.82
N VAL A 14 12.69 -12.24 2.74
CA VAL A 14 13.74 -13.15 2.25
C VAL A 14 14.93 -12.41 1.65
N GLU A 15 14.71 -11.27 0.98
CA GLU A 15 15.78 -10.42 0.48
C GLU A 15 16.61 -9.84 1.64
N GLY A 16 15.96 -9.40 2.72
CA GLY A 16 16.62 -8.90 3.92
C GLY A 16 17.44 -9.98 4.64
N MET A 17 16.95 -11.22 4.68
CA MET A 17 17.72 -12.36 5.20
C MET A 17 19.02 -12.60 4.43
N LEU A 18 19.05 -12.27 3.14
CA LEU A 18 20.23 -12.40 2.27
C LEU A 18 21.11 -11.13 2.26
N GLY A 19 20.79 -10.12 3.06
CA GLY A 19 21.53 -8.86 3.13
C GLY A 19 21.24 -7.90 1.97
N GLY A 20 20.15 -8.12 1.22
CA GLY A 20 19.68 -7.21 0.18
C GLY A 20 19.09 -5.91 0.75
N ALA A 21 18.95 -4.90 -0.11
CA ALA A 21 18.20 -3.70 0.24
C ALA A 21 16.69 -4.01 0.25
N VAL A 22 15.98 -3.55 1.28
CA VAL A 22 14.56 -3.87 1.49
C VAL A 22 13.76 -2.60 1.74
N HIS A 23 12.63 -2.45 1.04
CA HIS A 23 11.70 -1.34 1.25
C HIS A 23 10.30 -1.72 0.75
N ILE A 24 9.28 -1.34 1.51
CA ILE A 24 7.89 -1.36 1.08
C ILE A 24 7.23 -0.05 1.50
N ASP A 25 6.61 0.65 0.55
CA ASP A 25 5.80 1.83 0.84
C ASP A 25 4.33 1.43 0.96
N TYR A 26 3.83 1.38 2.19
CA TYR A 26 2.44 1.02 2.47
C TYR A 26 1.43 2.03 1.90
N ASN A 27 1.83 3.28 1.66
CA ASN A 27 0.96 4.27 1.03
C ASN A 27 0.74 3.95 -0.47
N CYS A 28 1.64 3.19 -1.08
CA CYS A 28 1.53 2.73 -2.47
C CYS A 28 0.82 1.38 -2.62
N VAL A 29 0.32 0.78 -1.53
CA VAL A 29 -0.43 -0.49 -1.58
C VAL A 29 -1.91 -0.21 -1.94
N PRO A 30 -2.41 -0.68 -3.09
CA PRO A 30 -3.79 -0.41 -3.51
C PRO A 30 -4.79 -1.24 -2.70
N SER A 31 -6.02 -0.74 -2.59
CA SER A 31 -7.17 -1.45 -2.04
C SER A 31 -8.27 -1.55 -3.11
N VAL A 32 -8.92 -2.70 -3.19
CA VAL A 32 -9.94 -2.99 -4.21
C VAL A 32 -11.16 -3.69 -3.60
N ILE A 33 -12.35 -3.28 -4.03
CA ILE A 33 -13.63 -3.92 -3.77
C ILE A 33 -14.24 -4.36 -5.12
N TYR A 34 -14.36 -5.67 -5.33
CA TYR A 34 -14.85 -6.30 -6.56
C TYR A 34 -16.39 -6.37 -6.65
N THR A 35 -17.07 -5.25 -6.40
CA THR A 35 -18.52 -5.10 -6.65
C THR A 35 -18.79 -4.73 -8.11
N HIS A 36 -20.05 -4.51 -8.48
CA HIS A 36 -20.40 -3.93 -9.77
C HIS A 36 -21.27 -2.67 -9.56
N PRO A 37 -20.72 -1.45 -9.80
CA PRO A 37 -19.36 -1.17 -10.26
C PRO A 37 -18.29 -1.50 -9.20
N GLU A 38 -17.06 -1.71 -9.67
CA GLU A 38 -15.89 -1.92 -8.82
C GLU A 38 -15.45 -0.59 -8.18
N CYS A 39 -14.72 -0.67 -7.08
CA CYS A 39 -14.09 0.48 -6.43
C CYS A 39 -12.65 0.15 -6.06
N ALA A 40 -11.73 1.05 -6.40
CA ALA A 40 -10.31 0.91 -6.09
C ALA A 40 -9.68 2.26 -5.75
N TRP A 41 -8.68 2.26 -4.87
CA TRP A 41 -7.92 3.44 -4.49
C TRP A 41 -6.50 3.07 -4.06
N VAL A 42 -5.60 4.07 -4.07
CA VAL A 42 -4.22 3.99 -3.60
C VAL A 42 -3.80 5.37 -3.07
N GLY A 43 -2.91 5.42 -2.10
CA GLY A 43 -2.48 6.67 -1.49
C GLY A 43 -3.49 7.23 -0.48
N LYS A 44 -3.45 8.56 -0.31
CA LYS A 44 -4.22 9.27 0.70
C LYS A 44 -5.64 9.59 0.24
N THR A 45 -6.59 9.52 1.17
CA THR A 45 -7.94 10.06 0.96
C THR A 45 -7.95 11.58 1.11
N GLU A 46 -9.01 12.20 0.63
CA GLU A 46 -9.20 13.64 0.78
C GLU A 46 -9.21 14.08 2.25
N GLU A 47 -9.87 13.32 3.13
CA GLU A 47 -9.92 13.58 4.57
C GLU A 47 -8.53 13.53 5.21
N GLN A 48 -7.69 12.59 4.78
CA GLN A 48 -6.31 12.49 5.24
C GLN A 48 -5.50 13.71 4.79
N CYS A 49 -5.63 14.13 3.53
CA CYS A 49 -4.96 15.33 3.03
C CYS A 49 -5.39 16.60 3.78
N LYS A 50 -6.69 16.76 4.08
CA LYS A 50 -7.20 17.86 4.91
C LYS A 50 -6.62 17.81 6.33
N ALA A 51 -6.61 16.64 6.97
CA ALA A 51 -6.11 16.47 8.33
C ALA A 51 -4.60 16.77 8.44
N GLU A 52 -3.83 16.42 7.40
CA GLU A 52 -2.40 16.69 7.32
C GLU A 52 -2.06 18.10 6.80
N ASN A 53 -3.07 18.93 6.51
CA ASN A 53 -2.92 20.27 5.93
C ASN A 53 -2.10 20.29 4.63
N ILE A 54 -2.28 19.27 3.80
CA ILE A 54 -1.68 19.22 2.47
C ILE A 54 -2.52 20.14 1.56
N PRO A 55 -1.92 21.12 0.86
CA PRO A 55 -2.61 21.83 -0.20
C PRO A 55 -2.76 20.89 -1.41
N TYR A 56 -3.99 20.62 -1.83
CA TYR A 56 -4.32 19.77 -2.98
C TYR A 56 -5.51 20.34 -3.77
#